data_AF-A0AAX7VNT8-F1
#
_entry.id   AF-A0AAX7VNT8-F1
#
_cell.length_a   1.000
_cell.length_b   1.000
_cell.length_c   1.000
_cell.angle_alpha   90.00
_cell.angle_beta   90.00
_cell.angle_gamma   90.00
#
_symmetry.space_group_name_H-M   'P 1'
#
loop_
_entity.id
_entity.type
_entity.pdbx_description
1 polymer ?
#
loop_
_entity_poly.entity_id
_entity_poly.type
_entity_poly.pdbx_seq_one_letter_code
_entity_poly.pdbx_strand_id
1 'polypeptide(L)'
;MLHPGHERRKQQLTSATSRARETNSSQQDLRLQRENMKAVLCLAVIAAVYCAVEGKYSAPKTQVYSRNPGKYGEENVLICHVSDFHPPDITITLLKDGAEIPDAKQTDLVFNQDWHFHLTKHVAFTPKEGENYACKVTHGTQEPKTFGWESNM
;
A
#
# COMPACT_ATOMS: atom_id res chain seq x y z
N MET A 1 -22.50 -19.82 -77.32
CA MET A 1 -22.56 -18.35 -77.20
C MET A 1 -22.96 -17.98 -75.77
N LEU A 2 -22.03 -17.48 -74.95
CA LEU A 2 -22.33 -16.97 -73.61
C LEU A 2 -22.96 -15.58 -73.73
N HIS A 3 -24.08 -15.34 -73.02
CA HIS A 3 -24.85 -14.10 -73.06
C HIS A 3 -24.14 -12.94 -72.32
N PRO A 4 -24.00 -11.74 -72.92
CA PRO A 4 -23.28 -10.58 -72.34
C PRO A 4 -23.89 -9.99 -71.04
N GLY A 5 -25.07 -10.45 -70.61
CA GLY A 5 -25.69 -10.05 -69.34
C GLY A 5 -25.15 -10.80 -68.10
N HIS A 6 -24.62 -12.02 -68.28
CA HIS A 6 -24.16 -12.87 -67.17
C HIS A 6 -22.78 -12.45 -66.65
N GLU A 7 -21.88 -12.02 -67.54
CA GLU A 7 -20.56 -11.47 -67.17
C GLU A 7 -20.67 -10.17 -66.38
N ARG A 8 -21.58 -9.26 -66.78
CA ARG A 8 -21.79 -7.99 -66.07
C ARG A 8 -22.31 -8.18 -64.64
N ARG A 9 -23.23 -9.15 -64.42
CA ARG A 9 -23.69 -9.50 -63.07
C ARG A 9 -22.58 -10.10 -62.22
N LYS A 10 -21.71 -10.95 -62.80
CA LYS A 10 -20.54 -11.49 -62.09
C LYS A 10 -19.55 -10.39 -61.69
N GLN A 11 -19.26 -9.44 -62.58
CA GLN A 11 -18.38 -8.30 -62.29
C GLN A 11 -18.96 -7.34 -61.23
N GLN A 12 -20.27 -7.09 -61.25
CA GLN A 12 -20.93 -6.28 -60.22
C GLN A 12 -20.92 -6.99 -58.87
N LEU A 13 -21.19 -8.30 -58.84
CA LEU A 13 -21.17 -9.08 -57.61
C LEU A 13 -19.76 -9.12 -57.03
N THR A 14 -18.73 -9.41 -57.84
CA THR A 14 -17.33 -9.41 -57.37
C THR A 14 -16.87 -8.05 -56.87
N SER A 15 -17.28 -6.95 -57.53
CA SER A 15 -17.00 -5.57 -57.09
C SER A 15 -17.73 -5.18 -55.80
N ALA A 16 -18.93 -5.72 -55.55
CA ALA A 16 -19.66 -5.51 -54.32
C ALA A 16 -19.03 -6.29 -53.15
N THR A 17 -18.62 -7.54 -53.39
CA THR A 17 -17.95 -8.37 -52.37
C THR A 17 -16.55 -7.84 -52.01
N SER A 18 -15.80 -7.31 -52.98
CA SER A 18 -14.48 -6.70 -52.70
C SER A 18 -14.61 -5.46 -51.81
N ARG A 19 -15.54 -4.55 -52.13
CA ARG A 19 -15.84 -3.37 -51.31
C ARG A 19 -16.34 -3.73 -49.91
N ALA A 20 -17.19 -4.75 -49.79
CA ALA A 20 -17.64 -5.24 -48.48
C ALA A 20 -16.49 -5.83 -47.64
N ARG A 21 -15.54 -6.52 -48.28
CA ARG A 21 -14.35 -7.08 -47.61
C ARG A 21 -13.38 -5.99 -47.15
N GLU A 22 -13.13 -4.99 -47.99
CA GLU A 22 -12.28 -3.84 -47.68
C GLU A 22 -12.86 -2.98 -46.54
N THR A 23 -14.18 -2.72 -46.57
CA THR A 23 -14.87 -1.98 -45.50
C THR A 23 -14.91 -2.74 -44.18
N ASN A 24 -15.07 -4.07 -44.21
CA ASN A 24 -15.01 -4.87 -42.99
C ASN A 24 -13.59 -4.91 -42.40
N SER A 25 -12.55 -5.01 -43.24
CA SER A 25 -11.15 -4.95 -42.81
C SER A 25 -10.82 -3.59 -42.17
N SER A 26 -11.15 -2.48 -42.83
CA SER A 26 -10.88 -1.13 -42.29
C SER A 26 -11.65 -0.85 -41.00
N GLN A 27 -12.89 -1.36 -40.87
CA GLN A 27 -13.67 -1.25 -39.64
C GLN A 27 -13.07 -2.09 -38.50
N GLN A 28 -12.50 -3.27 -38.80
CA GLN A 28 -11.77 -4.08 -37.82
C GLN A 28 -10.48 -3.39 -37.36
N ASP A 29 -9.73 -2.79 -38.28
CA ASP A 29 -8.51 -2.03 -37.96
C ASP A 29 -8.81 -0.81 -37.07
N LEU A 30 -9.85 -0.03 -37.38
CA LEU A 30 -10.27 1.11 -36.55
C LEU A 30 -10.73 0.70 -35.15
N ARG A 31 -11.38 -0.47 -35.03
CA ARG A 31 -11.75 -1.04 -33.72
C ARG A 31 -10.51 -1.45 -32.93
N LEU A 32 -9.56 -2.14 -33.56
CA LEU A 32 -8.31 -2.55 -32.93
C LEU A 32 -7.49 -1.33 -32.50
N GLN A 33 -7.38 -0.30 -33.34
CA GLN A 33 -6.72 0.96 -32.99
C GLN A 33 -7.41 1.66 -31.82
N ARG A 34 -8.74 1.66 -31.75
CA ARG A 34 -9.50 2.21 -30.62
C ARG A 34 -9.25 1.43 -29.32
N GLU A 35 -9.28 0.10 -29.36
CA GLU A 35 -9.02 -0.74 -28.19
C GLU A 35 -7.56 -0.62 -27.73
N ASN A 36 -6.60 -0.57 -28.67
CA ASN A 36 -5.20 -0.31 -28.36
C ASN A 36 -5.02 1.08 -27.74
N MET A 37 -5.68 2.11 -28.28
CA MET A 37 -5.61 3.47 -27.74
C MET A 37 -6.19 3.54 -26.31
N LYS A 38 -7.31 2.85 -26.07
CA LYS A 38 -7.88 2.72 -24.71
C LYS A 38 -6.91 2.01 -23.78
N ALA A 39 -6.31 0.90 -24.21
CA ALA A 39 -5.36 0.14 -23.41
C ALA A 39 -4.13 0.99 -23.08
N VAL A 40 -3.57 1.70 -24.06
CA VAL A 40 -2.43 2.62 -23.87
C VAL A 40 -2.79 3.74 -22.89
N LEU A 41 -3.97 4.34 -23.03
CA LEU A 41 -4.42 5.38 -22.09
C LEU A 41 -4.59 4.83 -20.68
N CYS A 42 -5.21 3.65 -20.52
CA CYS A 42 -5.35 2.99 -19.22
C CYS A 42 -3.99 2.68 -18.60
N LEU A 43 -3.06 2.13 -19.37
CA LEU A 43 -1.70 1.84 -18.89
C LEU A 43 -0.95 3.11 -18.52
N ALA A 44 -1.07 4.19 -19.30
CA ALA A 44 -0.45 5.47 -18.99
C ALA A 44 -1.02 6.08 -17.70
N VAL A 45 -2.35 6.02 -17.50
CA VAL A 45 -3.01 6.46 -16.27
C VAL A 45 -2.57 5.61 -15.08
N ILE A 46 -2.54 4.28 -15.22
CA ILE A 46 -2.07 3.37 -14.16
C ILE A 46 -0.61 3.67 -13.81
N ALA A 47 0.26 3.83 -14.81
CA ALA A 47 1.67 4.16 -14.59
C ALA A 47 1.83 5.53 -13.90
N ALA A 48 1.10 6.56 -14.34
CA ALA A 48 1.11 7.88 -13.72
C ALA A 48 0.59 7.84 -12.27
N VAL A 49 -0.48 7.08 -12.01
CA VAL A 49 -0.98 6.83 -10.66
C VAL A 49 0.06 6.08 -9.84
N TYR A 50 0.73 5.06 -10.37
CA TYR A 50 1.77 4.33 -9.67
C TYR A 50 2.96 5.23 -9.30
N CYS A 51 3.42 6.08 -10.23
CA CYS A 51 4.45 7.08 -9.96
C CYS A 51 4.00 8.14 -8.93
N ALA A 52 2.70 8.43 -8.85
CA ALA A 52 2.14 9.34 -7.84
C ALA A 52 1.83 8.67 -6.49
N VAL A 53 1.62 7.35 -6.50
CA VAL A 53 1.24 6.49 -5.35
C VAL A 53 2.45 5.76 -4.76
N GLU A 54 3.67 5.99 -5.26
CA GLU A 54 4.87 5.86 -4.41
C GLU A 54 4.76 6.88 -3.27
N GLY A 55 3.91 6.58 -2.29
CA GLY A 55 3.77 7.33 -1.06
C GLY A 55 5.11 7.26 -0.39
N LYS A 56 5.80 8.41 -0.40
CA LYS A 56 7.18 8.54 0.08
C LYS A 56 7.31 7.79 1.39
N TYR A 57 8.20 6.80 1.41
CA TYR A 57 8.48 6.07 2.63
C TYR A 57 8.93 7.06 3.72
N SER A 58 8.24 7.05 4.86
CA SER A 58 8.59 7.84 6.04
C SER A 58 8.84 6.90 7.21
N ALA A 59 10.03 6.96 7.79
CA ALA A 59 10.38 6.11 8.92
C ALA A 59 9.65 6.56 10.19
N PRO A 60 9.20 5.62 11.03
CA PRO A 60 8.51 5.95 12.28
C PRO A 60 9.40 6.71 13.26
N LYS A 61 8.81 7.71 13.92
CA LYS A 61 9.31 8.26 15.17
C LYS A 61 8.73 7.43 16.31
N THR A 62 9.57 6.96 17.21
CA THR A 62 9.15 6.09 18.32
C THR A 62 9.52 6.72 19.65
N GLN A 63 8.56 6.75 20.57
CA GLN A 63 8.73 7.21 21.93
C GLN A 63 8.30 6.10 22.88
N VAL A 64 9.11 5.82 23.89
CA VAL A 64 8.81 4.82 24.93
C VAL A 64 8.84 5.52 26.27
N TYR A 65 7.69 5.55 26.94
CA TYR A 65 7.50 6.28 28.19
C TYR A 65 6.47 5.57 29.06
N SER A 66 6.35 6.01 30.31
CA SER A 66 5.32 5.52 31.22
C SER A 66 4.22 6.55 31.46
N ARG A 67 3.01 6.10 31.83
CA ARG A 67 1.89 7.00 32.11
C ARG A 67 2.18 7.95 33.28
N ASN A 68 2.78 7.42 34.34
CA ASN A 68 3.24 8.17 35.51
C ASN A 68 4.78 8.15 35.56
N PRO A 69 5.45 9.02 36.35
CA PRO A 69 6.90 8.96 36.54
C PRO A 69 7.38 7.55 36.92
N GLY A 70 8.50 7.12 36.34
CA GLY A 70 9.04 5.77 36.52
C GLY A 70 9.59 5.55 37.92
N LYS A 71 8.77 4.96 38.80
CA LYS A 71 9.20 4.55 40.13
C LYS A 71 9.18 3.03 40.27
N TYR A 72 10.30 2.47 40.69
CA TYR A 72 10.42 1.03 40.88
C TYR A 72 9.46 0.53 41.96
N GLY A 73 8.78 -0.58 41.68
CA GLY A 73 7.81 -1.22 42.57
C GLY A 73 6.41 -0.59 42.59
N GLU A 74 6.18 0.53 41.91
CA GLU A 74 4.84 1.13 41.77
C GLU A 74 4.18 0.70 40.45
N GLU A 75 2.87 0.43 40.47
CA GLU A 75 2.12 0.09 39.26
C GLU A 75 2.09 1.25 38.25
N ASN A 76 2.24 0.92 36.97
CA ASN A 76 2.28 1.90 35.90
C ASN A 76 1.83 1.27 34.57
N VAL A 77 1.88 2.05 33.49
CA VAL A 77 1.58 1.59 32.13
C VAL A 77 2.74 1.97 31.22
N LEU A 78 3.37 0.98 30.61
CA LEU A 78 4.39 1.16 29.58
C LEU A 78 3.71 1.49 28.26
N ILE A 79 4.17 2.56 27.60
CA ILE A 79 3.56 3.09 26.38
C ILE A 79 4.64 3.20 25.31
N CYS A 80 4.38 2.62 24.14
CA CYS A 80 5.14 2.87 22.92
C CYS A 80 4.24 3.61 21.93
N HIS A 81 4.55 4.88 21.71
CA HIS A 81 3.89 5.71 20.72
C HIS A 81 4.74 5.78 19.45
N VAL A 82 4.15 5.41 18.33
CA VAL A 82 4.81 5.39 17.02
C VAL A 82 4.07 6.31 16.08
N SER A 83 4.75 7.28 15.49
CA SER A 83 4.14 8.35 14.68
C SER A 83 4.94 8.70 13.44
N ASP A 84 4.35 9.53 12.59
CA ASP A 84 4.94 10.10 11.37
C ASP A 84 5.45 9.05 10.35
N PHE A 85 4.85 7.86 10.33
CA PHE A 85 5.27 6.78 9.43
C PHE A 85 4.34 6.60 8.22
N HIS A 86 4.90 6.09 7.13
CA HIS A 86 4.17 5.68 5.92
C HIS A 86 5.05 4.67 5.14
N PRO A 87 4.51 3.57 4.59
CA PRO A 87 3.11 3.11 4.56
C PRO A 87 2.61 2.55 5.92
N PRO A 88 1.32 2.16 6.08
CA PRO A 88 0.79 1.75 7.39
C PRO A 88 1.23 0.36 7.89
N ASP A 89 2.04 -0.36 7.12
CA ASP A 89 2.52 -1.70 7.47
C ASP A 89 3.57 -1.62 8.59
N ILE A 90 3.15 -1.89 9.83
CA ILE A 90 4.02 -1.81 11.01
C ILE A 90 3.65 -2.86 12.06
N THR A 91 4.67 -3.41 12.72
CA THR A 91 4.52 -4.29 13.88
C THR A 91 5.20 -3.66 15.08
N ILE A 92 4.47 -3.56 16.20
CA ILE A 92 4.96 -3.02 17.47
C ILE A 92 4.94 -4.13 18.52
N THR A 93 6.04 -4.33 19.23
CA THR A 93 6.17 -5.32 20.32
C THR A 93 6.73 -4.64 21.57
N LEU A 94 6.05 -4.80 22.71
CA LEU A 94 6.59 -4.37 24.00
C LEU A 94 7.37 -5.51 24.61
N LEU A 95 8.56 -5.21 25.11
CA LEU A 95 9.53 -6.19 25.59
C LEU A 95 9.87 -5.96 27.06
N LYS A 96 10.07 -7.06 27.78
CA LYS A 96 10.73 -7.14 29.07
C LYS A 96 11.89 -8.12 28.96
N ASP A 97 13.11 -7.65 29.21
CA ASP A 97 14.35 -8.44 29.12
C ASP A 97 14.49 -9.17 27.77
N GLY A 98 14.02 -8.53 26.70
CA GLY A 98 14.02 -9.07 25.34
C GLY A 98 12.83 -10.00 24.99
N ALA A 99 12.02 -10.41 25.96
CA ALA A 99 10.82 -11.22 25.75
C ALA A 99 9.57 -10.36 25.59
N GLU A 100 8.62 -10.79 24.75
CA GLU A 100 7.35 -10.07 24.55
C GLU A 100 6.49 -10.09 25.81
N ILE A 101 5.95 -8.92 26.17
CA ILE A 101 5.00 -8.77 27.28
C ILE A 101 3.60 -9.16 26.76
N PRO A 102 2.92 -10.14 27.39
CA PRO A 102 1.59 -10.55 26.97
C PRO A 102 0.54 -9.48 27.26
N ASP A 103 -0.65 -9.64 26.69
CA ASP A 103 -1.84 -8.80 26.96
C ASP A 103 -1.68 -7.30 26.66
N ALA A 104 -0.65 -6.93 25.88
CA ALA A 104 -0.47 -5.58 25.38
C ALA A 104 -1.59 -5.18 24.42
N LYS A 105 -2.16 -4.00 24.62
CA LYS A 105 -3.23 -3.44 23.80
C LYS A 105 -2.67 -2.45 22.79
N GLN A 106 -3.28 -2.40 21.60
CA GLN A 106 -2.93 -1.45 20.56
C GLN A 106 -4.15 -0.60 20.20
N THR A 107 -3.94 0.68 19.93
CA THR A 107 -4.98 1.56 19.37
C THR A 107 -5.30 1.19 17.93
N ASP A 108 -6.45 1.64 17.44
CA ASP A 108 -6.70 1.63 16.00
C ASP A 108 -5.70 2.52 15.26
N LEU A 109 -5.48 2.20 13.99
CA LEU A 109 -4.63 2.98 13.11
C LEU A 109 -5.30 4.31 12.79
N VAL A 110 -4.60 5.40 13.07
CA VAL A 110 -5.05 6.77 12.78
C VAL A 110 -4.02 7.45 11.88
N PHE A 111 -4.47 8.38 11.03
CA PHE A 111 -3.61 9.11 10.11
C PHE A 111 -3.95 10.60 10.09
N ASN A 112 -2.93 11.39 9.77
CA ASN A 112 -3.02 12.84 9.57
C ASN A 112 -3.43 13.16 8.13
N GLN A 113 -3.78 14.42 7.85
CA GLN A 113 -4.20 14.85 6.50
C GLN A 113 -3.13 14.63 5.42
N ASP A 114 -1.86 14.56 5.82
CA ASP A 114 -0.71 14.30 4.98
C ASP A 114 -0.39 12.79 4.81
N TRP A 115 -1.31 11.91 5.24
CA TRP A 115 -1.22 10.45 5.15
C TRP A 115 -0.12 9.81 5.99
N HIS A 116 0.43 10.52 6.98
CA HIS A 116 1.27 9.89 7.99
C HIS A 116 0.43 9.25 9.09
N PHE A 117 0.83 8.05 9.47
CA PHE A 117 0.12 7.22 10.44
C PHE A 117 0.70 7.37 11.84
N HIS A 118 -0.14 7.07 12.84
CA HIS A 118 0.29 6.88 14.22
C HIS A 118 -0.48 5.76 14.91
N LEU A 119 0.21 5.07 15.82
CA LEU A 119 -0.28 3.96 16.62
C LEU A 119 0.32 4.01 18.03
N THR A 120 -0.42 3.51 19.01
CA THR A 120 0.08 3.37 20.37
C THR A 120 -0.14 1.94 20.86
N LYS A 121 0.94 1.27 21.29
CA LYS A 121 0.87 -0.02 21.99
C LYS A 121 1.23 0.19 23.45
N HIS A 122 0.46 -0.40 24.35
CA HIS A 122 0.62 -0.20 25.79
C HIS A 122 0.29 -1.45 26.61
N VAL A 123 0.91 -1.59 27.77
CA VAL A 123 0.67 -2.68 28.70
C VAL A 123 0.87 -2.22 30.15
N ALA A 124 0.09 -2.77 31.08
CA ALA A 124 0.33 -2.55 32.49
C ALA A 124 1.64 -3.23 32.90
N PHE A 125 2.43 -2.57 33.74
CA PHE A 125 3.69 -3.10 34.25
C PHE A 125 4.02 -2.51 35.62
N THR A 126 4.92 -3.17 36.33
CA THR A 126 5.51 -2.66 37.57
C THR A 126 7.02 -2.67 37.36
N PRO A 127 7.65 -1.53 37.03
CA PRO A 127 9.08 -1.49 36.75
C PRO A 127 9.86 -1.96 37.98
N LYS A 128 10.92 -2.75 37.76
CA LYS A 128 11.83 -3.19 38.82
C LYS A 128 13.25 -2.85 38.43
N GLU A 129 14.07 -2.60 39.44
CA GLU A 129 15.49 -2.36 39.24
C GLU A 129 16.15 -3.59 38.61
N GLY A 130 16.98 -3.37 37.59
CA GLY A 130 17.66 -4.42 36.84
C GLY A 130 16.85 -5.07 35.70
N GLU A 131 15.55 -4.78 35.58
CA GLU A 131 14.73 -5.25 34.45
C GLU A 131 14.75 -4.21 33.31
N ASN A 132 14.89 -4.66 32.08
CA ASN A 132 14.94 -3.80 30.90
C ASN A 132 13.61 -3.83 30.15
N TYR A 133 13.03 -2.65 29.94
CA TYR A 133 11.79 -2.49 29.19
C TYR A 133 12.07 -1.77 27.87
N ALA A 134 11.44 -2.24 26.79
CA ALA A 134 11.69 -1.68 25.47
C ALA A 134 10.49 -1.83 24.52
N CYS A 135 10.52 -1.08 23.43
CA CYS A 135 9.62 -1.23 22.29
C CYS A 135 10.41 -1.61 21.04
N LYS A 136 10.02 -2.72 20.40
CA LYS A 136 10.55 -3.15 19.11
C LYS A 136 9.55 -2.80 18.01
N VAL A 137 10.02 -2.12 16.98
CA VAL A 137 9.22 -1.62 15.86
C VAL A 137 9.80 -2.13 14.54
N THR A 138 8.96 -2.80 13.74
CA THR A 138 9.27 -3.24 12.38
C THR A 138 8.34 -2.51 11.41
N HIS A 139 8.89 -1.77 10.45
CA HIS A 139 8.11 -0.98 9.49
C HIS A 139 8.30 -1.53 8.07
N GLY A 140 7.26 -2.17 7.53
CA GLY A 140 7.33 -2.95 6.30
C GLY A 140 8.41 -4.02 6.35
N THR A 141 9.23 -4.07 5.29
CA THR A 141 10.34 -5.02 5.16
C THR A 141 11.67 -4.52 5.74
N GLN A 142 11.64 -3.46 6.56
CA GLN A 142 12.84 -2.86 7.14
C GLN A 142 13.30 -3.63 8.37
N GLU A 143 14.59 -3.52 8.68
CA GLU A 143 15.14 -4.11 9.90
C GLU A 143 14.45 -3.56 11.17
N PRO A 144 14.12 -4.41 12.15
CA PRO A 144 13.50 -3.97 13.39
C PRO A 144 14.40 -3.01 14.17
N LYS A 145 13.80 -1.97 14.76
CA LYS A 145 14.48 -1.04 15.68
C LYS A 145 13.93 -1.23 17.10
N THR A 146 14.81 -1.17 18.09
CA THR A 146 14.44 -1.31 19.50
C THR A 146 14.74 -0.01 20.25
N PHE A 147 13.78 0.46 21.03
CA PHE A 147 13.83 1.71 21.79
C PHE A 147 13.62 1.38 23.27
N GLY A 148 14.57 1.75 24.13
CA GLY A 148 14.49 1.49 25.57
C GLY A 148 13.54 2.46 26.27
N TRP A 149 12.91 1.98 27.35
CA TRP A 149 12.26 2.83 28.34
C TRP A 149 13.29 3.25 29.40
N GLU A 150 13.26 4.52 29.79
CA GLU A 150 14.03 5.04 30.92
C GLU A 150 13.07 5.60 31.97
N SER A 151 13.38 5.39 33.26
CA SER A 151 12.50 5.80 34.36
C SER A 151 12.33 7.32 34.52
N ASN A 152 13.20 8.08 33.88
CA ASN A 152 13.21 9.55 33.86
C ASN A 152 12.31 10.15 32.76
N MET A 153 11.67 9.33 31.90
CA MET A 153 10.75 9.75 30.83
C MET A 153 9.29 9.46 31.18
#